data_AF-I4HZE2-F1
#
_entry.id   AF-I4HZE2-F1
#
_cell.length_a   1.000
_cell.length_b   1.000
_cell.length_c   1.000
_cell.angle_alpha   90.00
_cell.angle_beta   90.00
_cell.angle_gamma   90.00
#
_symmetry.space_group_name_H-M   'P 1'
#
loop_
_entity.id
_entity.type
_entity.pdbx_description
1 polymer ?
#
loop_
_entity_poly.entity_id
_entity_poly.type
_entity_poly.pdbx_seq_one_letter_code
_entity_poly.pdbx_strand_id
1 'polypeptide(L)' 'MITTLIEREAEPILISDLTWREFKAVEQLIERLGLRLSFLDGVLEIRKMLL' A
#
# COMPACT_ATOMS: atom_id res chain seq x y z
N MET A 1 30.68 -12.17 9.02
CA MET A 1 29.24 -12.40 9.18
C MET A 1 28.58 -12.01 7.87
N ILE A 2 27.98 -12.96 7.17
CA ILE A 2 27.23 -12.71 5.93
C ILE A 2 25.82 -12.30 6.34
N THR A 3 25.53 -11.01 6.30
CA THR A 3 24.17 -10.49 6.44
C THR A 3 23.45 -10.84 5.14
N THR A 4 22.66 -11.91 5.14
CA THR A 4 21.72 -12.20 4.06
C THR A 4 20.71 -11.05 4.00
N LEU A 5 20.92 -10.12 3.07
CA LEU A 5 19.97 -9.08 2.70
C LEU A 5 18.82 -9.74 1.93
N ILE A 6 17.94 -10.43 2.64
CA ILE A 6 16.60 -10.66 2.13
C ILE A 6 15.97 -9.27 2.15
N GLU A 7 15.75 -8.67 0.98
CA GLU A 7 14.93 -7.47 0.87
C GLU A 7 13.55 -7.82 1.40
N ARG A 8 13.34 -7.57 2.69
CA ARG A 8 12.06 -7.76 3.35
C ARG A 8 11.09 -6.83 2.63
N GLU A 9 10.04 -7.38 2.02
CA GLU A 9 8.91 -6.57 1.58
C GLU A 9 8.53 -5.66 2.76
N ALA A 10 8.51 -4.34 2.51
CA ALA A 10 8.19 -3.39 3.55
C ALA A 10 6.78 -3.67 4.07
N GLU A 11 6.62 -3.58 5.39
CA GLU A 11 5.31 -3.73 6.06
C GLU A 11 4.26 -2.85 5.34
N PRO A 12 3.06 -3.38 5.01
CA PRO A 12 2.03 -2.59 4.36
C PRO A 12 1.57 -1.44 5.25
N ILE A 13 1.24 -0.29 4.64
CA ILE A 13 0.59 0.82 5.34
C ILE A 13 -0.91 0.58 5.31
N LEU A 14 -1.55 0.65 6.47
CA LEU A 14 -3.00 0.48 6.62
C LEU A 14 -3.64 1.81 7.03
N ILE A 15 -4.71 2.18 6.34
CA ILE A 15 -5.57 3.32 6.70
C ILE A 15 -6.99 2.78 6.86
N SER A 16 -7.55 2.92 8.06
CA SER A 16 -8.87 2.39 8.42
C SER A 16 -9.95 3.48 8.39
N ASP A 17 -11.21 3.06 8.58
CA ASP A 17 -12.38 3.93 8.71
C ASP A 17 -12.64 4.84 7.49
N LEU A 18 -12.22 4.39 6.31
CA LEU A 18 -12.46 5.10 5.05
C LEU A 18 -13.79 4.71 4.43
N THR A 19 -14.53 5.70 3.95
CA THR A 19 -15.64 5.43 3.02
C THR A 19 -15.11 5.09 1.63
N TRP A 20 -15.92 4.38 0.84
CA TRP A 20 -15.62 4.14 -0.57
C TRP A 20 -15.33 5.45 -1.35
N ARG A 21 -16.04 6.54 -1.03
CA ARG A 21 -15.85 7.84 -1.67
C ARG A 21 -14.49 8.46 -1.35
N GLU A 22 -14.06 8.38 -0.09
CA GLU A 22 -12.75 8.87 0.34
C GLU A 22 -11.62 8.05 -0.30
N PHE A 23 -11.76 6.72 -0.33
CA PHE A 23 -10.84 5.85 -1.06
C PHE A 23 -10.70 6.28 -2.53
N LYS A 24 -11.82 6.45 -3.26
CA LYS A 24 -11.79 6.82 -4.68
C LYS A 24 -11.16 8.20 -4.93
N ALA A 25 -11.26 9.13 -3.97
CA ALA A 25 -10.58 10.42 -4.07
C ALA A 25 -9.06 10.29 -3.89
N VAL A 26 -8.61 9.44 -2.96
CA VAL A 26 -7.19 9.22 -2.66
C VAL A 26 -6.50 8.33 -3.69
N GLU A 27 -7.19 7.32 -4.21
CA GLU A 27 -6.67 6.40 -5.23
C GLU A 27 -6.15 7.15 -6.47
N GLN A 28 -6.89 8.17 -6.93
CA GLN A 28 -6.50 9.01 -8.07
C GLN A 28 -5.23 9.84 -7.82
N LEU A 29 -4.89 10.11 -6.56
CA LEU A 29 -3.70 10.89 -6.19
C LEU A 29 -2.44 10.01 -6.08
N ILE A 30 -2.60 8.69 -5.93
CA ILE A 30 -1.51 7.74 -5.64
C ILE A 30 -1.07 6.97 -6.90
N GLU A 31 -1.39 7.43 -8.12
CA GLU A 31 -0.83 6.83 -9.35
C GLU A 31 0.70 7.04 -9.41
N ARG A 32 1.45 6.13 -8.77
CA ARG A 32 2.92 6.05 -8.82
C ARG A 32 3.33 4.62 -9.10
N LEU A 33 4.25 4.48 -10.05
CA LEU A 33 4.91 3.21 -10.34
C LEU A 33 5.54 2.63 -9.06
N GLY A 34 5.29 1.34 -8.81
CA GLY A 34 5.83 0.62 -7.65
C GLY A 34 4.95 0.66 -6.39
N LEU A 35 3.69 1.12 -6.47
CA LEU A 35 2.72 0.99 -5.39
C LEU A 35 1.51 0.15 -5.83
N ARG A 36 1.04 -0.72 -4.94
CA ARG A 36 -0.23 -1.43 -5.06
C ARG A 36 -1.17 -0.95 -3.97
N LEU A 37 -2.38 -0.58 -4.39
CA LEU A 37 -3.48 -0.19 -3.51
C LEU A 37 -4.50 -1.32 -3.44
N SER A 38 -5.08 -1.57 -2.28
CA SER A 38 -6.18 -2.53 -2.10
C SER A 38 -7.15 -1.99 -1.06
N PHE A 39 -8.45 -2.01 -1.36
CA PHE A 39 -9.49 -1.49 -0.47
C PHE A 39 -10.53 -2.56 -0.16
N LEU A 40 -10.74 -2.83 1.13
CA LEU A 40 -11.73 -3.79 1.60
C LEU A 40 -12.28 -3.34 2.96
N ASP A 41 -13.60 -3.32 3.09
CA ASP A 41 -14.32 -3.07 4.34
C ASP A 41 -13.85 -1.80 5.10
N GLY A 42 -13.62 -0.72 4.36
CA GLY A 42 -13.17 0.55 4.95
C GLY A 42 -11.67 0.64 5.25
N VAL A 43 -10.89 -0.39 4.90
CA VAL A 43 -9.44 -0.42 5.07
C VAL A 43 -8.75 -0.30 3.71
N LEU A 44 -7.88 0.70 3.58
CA LEU A 44 -6.93 0.84 2.48
C LEU A 44 -5.57 0.25 2.89
N GLU A 45 -5.12 -0.74 2.13
CA GLU A 45 -3.78 -1.30 2.19
C GLU A 45 -2.91 -0.70 1.06
N ILE A 46 -1.72 -0.22 1.41
CA ILE A 46 -0.72 0.27 0.47
C ILE A 46 0.53 -0.61 0.58
N ARG A 47 0.90 -1.28 -0.51
CA ARG A 47 2.13 -2.06 -0.62
C ARG A 47 3.09 -1.42 -1.61
N LYS A 48 4.37 -1.40 -1.26
CA LYS A 48 5.44 -1.11 -2.21
C LYS A 48 5.78 -2.39 -2.97
N MET A 49 5.61 -2.39 -4.29
CA MET A 49 6.09 -3.45 -5.14
C MET A 49 7.55 -3.16 -5.48
N LEU A 50 8.45 -4.05 -5.08
CA LEU A 50 9.82 -4.06 -5.60
C LEU A 50 9.74 -4.56 -7.06
N LEU A 51 10.27 -3.77 -8.00
CA LEU A 51 10.40 -4.14 -9.41
C LEU A 51 11.55 -5.11 -9.62
#